data_AF-A0A8X7BXL7-F1
#
_entry.id   AF-A0A8X7BXL7-F1
#
_cell.length_a   1.000
_cell.length_b   1.000
_cell.length_c   1.000
_cell.angle_alpha   90.00
_cell.angle_beta   90.00
_cell.angle_gamma   90.00
#
_symmetry.space_group_name_H-M   'P 1'
#
loop_
_entity.id
_entity.type
_entity.pdbx_description
1 polymer ?
#
loop_
_entity_poly.entity_id
_entity_poly.type
_entity_poly.pdbx_seq_one_letter_code
_entity_poly.pdbx_strand_id
1 'polypeptide(L)'
;MLCGFSRPSLLGLTTGCPPKESIYPCTCEWPSSEGSAFVTCAKLDNEHDLMQATSSLAGRRSYIYSFLIEDSIFNFIPSDAFKGLKFAELEIKSTSFRALTDTDVAFEGLENHLEILLMTSCTLMNEWDWTIFKNLKKLTRLEIVDGNLGSIEDLDKISAFDLSFIRFDKNSITDIHPNAFAHFKNITVLSLAENAIEEVMRSMLPDPALELKDFDIR
;
A
#
# COMPACT_ATOMS: atom_id res chain seq x y z
N MET A 1 -13.70 -4.68 58.34
CA MET A 1 -13.85 -5.39 57.05
C MET A 1 -14.17 -4.30 56.01
N LEU A 2 -13.17 -3.76 55.33
CA LEU A 2 -13.32 -2.70 54.34
C LEU A 2 -12.91 -3.29 52.99
N CYS A 3 -13.88 -3.45 52.08
CA CYS A 3 -13.64 -3.83 50.70
C CYS A 3 -12.87 -2.71 49.98
N GLY A 4 -11.65 -3.01 49.56
CA GLY A 4 -10.89 -2.17 48.64
C GLY A 4 -11.46 -2.31 47.24
N PHE A 5 -12.06 -1.25 46.71
CA PHE A 5 -12.33 -1.12 45.29
C PHE A 5 -11.00 -0.85 44.57
N SER A 6 -10.45 -1.86 43.91
CA SER A 6 -9.39 -1.67 42.92
C SER A 6 -9.96 -0.89 41.75
N ARG A 7 -9.49 0.34 41.56
CA ARG A 7 -9.69 1.09 40.31
C ARG A 7 -9.21 0.24 39.13
N PRO A 8 -9.91 0.25 37.98
CA PRO A 8 -9.31 -0.30 36.76
C PRO A 8 -8.09 0.55 36.45
N SER A 9 -6.91 -0.07 36.44
CA SER A 9 -5.71 0.53 35.87
C SER A 9 -6.01 0.86 34.41
N LEU A 10 -5.99 2.14 34.05
CA LEU A 10 -5.77 2.52 32.66
C LEU A 10 -4.43 1.86 32.26
N LEU A 11 -4.49 0.74 31.55
CA LEU A 11 -3.35 0.19 30.84
C LEU A 11 -2.89 1.27 29.87
N GLY A 12 -1.83 1.99 30.25
CA GLY A 12 -1.22 2.98 29.39
C GLY A 12 -0.78 2.29 28.10
N LEU A 13 -1.34 2.71 26.98
CA LEU A 13 -0.92 2.24 25.66
C LEU A 13 0.58 2.48 25.56
N THR A 14 1.35 1.41 25.35
CA THR A 14 2.80 1.47 25.27
C THR A 14 3.18 2.27 24.02
N THR A 15 4.04 3.26 24.20
CA THR A 15 4.71 3.98 23.11
C THR A 15 5.98 3.23 22.75
N GLY A 16 6.35 3.21 21.48
CA GLY A 16 7.57 2.55 21.03
C GLY A 16 7.32 1.28 20.23
N CYS A 17 8.40 0.75 19.67
CA CYS A 17 8.41 -0.58 19.07
C CYS A 17 8.12 -1.68 20.10
N PRO A 18 7.50 -2.79 19.68
CA PRO A 18 7.38 -3.99 20.49
C PRO A 18 8.73 -4.66 20.77
N PRO A 19 8.80 -5.55 21.78
CA PRO A 19 9.93 -6.46 21.95
C PRO A 19 10.19 -7.25 20.66
N LYS A 20 11.47 -7.43 20.32
CA LYS A 20 11.90 -8.05 19.06
C LYS A 20 11.30 -9.45 18.86
N GLU A 21 11.16 -10.20 19.94
CA GLU A 21 10.62 -11.56 19.94
C GLU A 21 9.12 -11.60 19.59
N SER A 22 8.38 -10.52 19.88
CA SER A 22 6.94 -10.46 19.64
C SER A 22 6.56 -10.01 18.23
N ILE A 23 7.47 -9.33 17.53
CA ILE A 23 7.26 -8.84 16.16
C ILE A 23 8.01 -9.68 15.12
N TYR A 24 8.89 -10.58 15.56
CA TYR A 24 9.59 -11.53 14.70
C TYR A 24 8.59 -12.28 13.79
N PRO A 25 8.89 -12.46 12.49
CA PRO A 25 10.17 -12.19 11.82
C PRO A 25 10.38 -10.76 11.32
N CYS A 26 9.45 -9.85 11.60
CA CYS A 26 9.59 -8.44 11.27
C CYS A 26 10.47 -7.70 12.30
N THR A 27 10.95 -6.53 11.92
CA THR A 27 11.68 -5.58 12.76
C THR A 27 10.90 -4.27 12.87
N CYS A 28 11.09 -3.58 13.98
CA CYS A 28 10.58 -2.23 14.18
C CYS A 28 11.70 -1.36 14.72
N GLU A 29 11.98 -0.27 14.02
CA GLU A 29 12.92 0.75 14.41
C GLU A 29 12.17 2.03 14.75
N TRP A 30 12.48 2.62 15.91
CA TRP A 30 11.93 3.92 16.31
C TRP A 30 13.09 4.85 16.61
N PRO A 31 13.54 5.65 15.62
CA PRO A 31 14.55 6.67 15.84
C PRO A 31 14.00 7.78 16.74
N SER A 32 14.69 8.07 17.84
CA SER A 32 14.30 9.13 18.79
C SER A 32 14.24 10.52 18.15
N SER A 33 14.91 10.72 17.01
CA SER A 33 14.95 11.98 16.25
C SER A 33 13.72 12.24 15.41
N GLU A 34 13.01 11.19 14.97
CA GLU A 34 11.93 11.31 13.97
C GLU A 34 10.53 11.16 14.60
N GLY A 35 10.44 10.51 15.76
CA GLY A 35 9.15 10.35 16.46
C GLY A 35 8.19 9.36 15.78
N SER A 36 8.62 8.69 14.72
CA SER A 36 7.89 7.66 13.98
C SER A 36 8.64 6.33 13.96
N ALA A 37 7.88 5.25 13.81
CA ALA A 37 8.42 3.91 13.64
C ALA A 37 8.52 3.52 12.16
N PHE A 38 9.54 2.75 11.83
CA PHE A 38 9.73 2.08 10.55
C PHE A 38 9.64 0.58 10.80
N VAL A 39 8.78 -0.10 10.06
CA VAL A 39 8.57 -1.54 10.20
C VAL A 39 9.03 -2.23 8.93
N THR A 40 9.85 -3.28 9.09
CA THR A 40 10.32 -4.09 7.97
C THR A 40 10.01 -5.55 8.24
N CYS A 41 9.27 -6.17 7.33
CA CYS A 41 8.96 -7.58 7.32
C CYS A 41 9.67 -8.23 6.13
N ALA A 42 10.66 -9.08 6.39
CA ALA A 42 11.46 -9.69 5.34
C ALA A 42 11.40 -11.22 5.40
N LYS A 43 11.45 -11.87 4.24
CA LYS A 43 11.53 -13.35 4.12
C LYS A 43 10.35 -14.07 4.78
N LEU A 44 9.18 -13.46 4.75
CA LEU A 44 7.95 -14.10 5.16
C LEU A 44 7.58 -15.17 4.12
N ASP A 45 7.18 -16.35 4.56
CA ASP A 45 6.74 -17.47 3.71
C ASP A 45 5.29 -17.89 3.96
N ASN A 46 4.59 -17.17 4.85
CA ASN A 46 3.23 -17.44 5.26
C ASN A 46 2.53 -16.18 5.79
N GLU A 47 1.20 -16.15 5.70
CA GLU A 47 0.39 -15.00 6.10
C GLU A 47 0.27 -14.85 7.62
N HIS A 48 0.48 -15.94 8.37
CA HIS A 48 0.35 -15.97 9.82
C HIS A 48 1.42 -15.13 10.52
N ASP A 49 2.66 -15.18 10.04
CA ASP A 49 3.78 -14.40 10.58
C ASP A 49 3.54 -12.90 10.42
N LEU A 50 2.98 -12.47 9.27
CA LEU A 50 2.56 -11.08 9.08
C LEU A 50 1.49 -10.68 10.09
N MET A 51 0.45 -11.51 10.25
CA MET A 51 -0.64 -11.26 11.20
C MET A 51 -0.15 -11.17 12.65
N GLN A 52 0.79 -12.04 13.04
CA GLN A 52 1.39 -12.01 14.37
C GLN A 52 2.18 -10.72 14.59
N ALA A 53 3.01 -10.33 13.62
CA ALA A 53 3.81 -9.12 13.69
C ALA A 53 2.93 -7.86 13.78
N THR A 54 1.91 -7.73 12.94
CA THR A 54 0.99 -6.59 12.95
C THR A 54 0.13 -6.55 14.21
N SER A 55 -0.27 -7.70 14.76
CA SER A 55 -0.96 -7.76 16.06
C SER A 55 -0.12 -7.25 17.22
N SER A 56 1.21 -7.45 17.18
CA SER A 56 2.14 -6.92 18.21
C SER A 56 2.27 -5.39 18.17
N LEU A 57 1.98 -4.79 17.00
CA LEU A 57 1.97 -3.36 16.75
C LEU A 57 0.61 -2.74 17.09
N ALA A 58 -0.47 -3.49 16.90
CA ALA A 58 -1.84 -3.04 17.19
C ALA A 58 -2.00 -2.67 18.68
N GLY A 59 -2.66 -1.55 18.94
CA GLY A 59 -2.86 -1.05 20.31
C GLY A 59 -1.67 -0.27 20.90
N ARG A 60 -0.62 -0.02 20.12
CA ARG A 60 0.44 0.92 20.51
C ARG A 60 0.11 2.33 20.05
N ARG A 61 0.66 3.34 20.74
CA ARG A 61 0.53 4.76 20.34
C ARG A 61 1.55 5.20 19.30
N SER A 62 2.24 4.23 18.70
CA SER A 62 3.25 4.42 17.69
C SER A 62 2.63 4.91 16.39
N TYR A 63 3.08 6.06 15.88
CA TYR A 63 2.85 6.41 14.49
C TYR A 63 3.88 5.66 13.64
N ILE A 64 3.42 4.75 12.79
CA ILE A 64 4.30 4.08 11.84
C ILE A 64 4.36 4.99 10.62
N TYR A 65 5.57 5.39 10.21
CA TYR A 65 5.71 6.21 9.01
C TYR A 65 5.60 5.33 7.76
N SER A 66 6.46 4.31 7.69
CA SER A 66 6.56 3.39 6.56
C SER A 66 6.54 1.94 7.05
N PHE A 67 5.81 1.11 6.32
CA PHE A 67 5.72 -0.33 6.50
C PHE A 67 6.24 -1.00 5.23
N LEU A 68 7.36 -1.73 5.35
CA LEU A 68 8.01 -2.43 4.25
C LEU A 68 7.77 -3.95 4.37
N ILE A 69 7.28 -4.57 3.30
CA ILE A 69 7.28 -6.02 3.11
C ILE A 69 8.26 -6.33 1.98
N GLU A 70 9.29 -7.13 2.25
CA GLU A 70 10.30 -7.45 1.24
C GLU A 70 10.68 -8.92 1.16
N ASP A 71 11.15 -9.34 -0.01
CA ASP A 71 11.75 -10.67 -0.25
C ASP A 71 10.88 -11.83 0.29
N SER A 72 9.56 -11.72 0.12
CA SER A 72 8.60 -12.61 0.76
C SER A 72 7.76 -13.40 -0.25
N ILE A 73 7.07 -14.44 0.20
CA ILE A 73 6.22 -15.30 -0.61
C ILE A 73 4.97 -15.63 0.19
N PHE A 74 3.79 -15.30 -0.35
CA PHE A 74 2.51 -15.59 0.28
C PHE A 74 1.48 -16.06 -0.75
N ASN A 75 0.37 -16.60 -0.29
CA ASN A 75 -0.82 -16.69 -1.14
C ASN A 75 -1.47 -15.31 -1.29
N PHE A 76 -1.55 -14.53 -0.21
CA PHE A 76 -2.14 -13.19 -0.19
C PHE A 76 -1.71 -12.38 1.03
N ILE A 77 -1.96 -11.08 1.04
CA ILE A 77 -1.92 -10.27 2.26
C ILE A 77 -3.33 -10.31 2.88
N PRO A 78 -3.51 -10.86 4.10
CA PRO A 78 -4.82 -10.87 4.74
C PRO A 78 -5.40 -9.45 4.79
N SER A 79 -6.66 -9.32 4.37
CA SER A 79 -7.36 -8.03 4.27
C SER A 79 -7.31 -7.23 5.58
N ASP A 80 -7.40 -7.89 6.73
CA ASP A 80 -7.38 -7.29 8.06
C ASP A 80 -5.98 -7.22 8.72
N ALA A 81 -4.91 -7.55 7.99
CA ALA A 81 -3.55 -7.56 8.53
C ALA A 81 -3.13 -6.22 9.16
N PHE A 82 -3.62 -5.10 8.64
CA PHE A 82 -3.25 -3.77 9.12
C PHE A 82 -4.31 -3.11 10.02
N LYS A 83 -5.30 -3.89 10.47
CA LYS A 83 -6.40 -3.37 11.28
C LYS A 83 -5.90 -2.80 12.60
N GLY A 84 -6.26 -1.53 12.86
CA GLY A 84 -5.84 -0.82 14.07
C GLY A 84 -4.43 -0.23 14.00
N LEU A 85 -3.72 -0.40 12.88
CA LEU A 85 -2.48 0.32 12.58
C LEU A 85 -2.77 1.65 11.89
N LYS A 86 -1.77 2.53 11.91
CA LYS A 86 -1.82 3.85 11.27
C LYS A 86 -0.46 4.15 10.66
N PHE A 87 -0.40 4.13 9.33
CA PHE A 87 0.76 4.54 8.55
C PHE A 87 0.34 5.09 7.19
N ALA A 88 1.22 5.93 6.65
CA ALA A 88 1.00 6.64 5.39
C ALA A 88 1.65 5.94 4.19
N GLU A 89 2.68 5.13 4.41
CA GLU A 89 3.45 4.50 3.34
C GLU A 89 3.49 2.97 3.52
N LEU A 90 3.05 2.26 2.49
CA LEU A 90 3.21 0.81 2.33
C LEU A 90 4.11 0.55 1.14
N GLU A 91 5.27 -0.06 1.40
CA GLU A 91 6.16 -0.53 0.36
C GLU A 91 6.18 -2.06 0.34
N ILE A 92 6.04 -2.64 -0.84
CA ILE A 92 6.10 -4.08 -1.08
C ILE A 92 7.15 -4.31 -2.17
N LYS A 93 8.18 -5.09 -1.87
CA LYS A 93 9.34 -5.26 -2.75
C LYS A 93 9.71 -6.72 -2.93
N SER A 94 10.07 -7.11 -4.15
CA SER A 94 10.60 -8.46 -4.42
C SER A 94 9.72 -9.58 -3.87
N THR A 95 8.40 -9.38 -3.85
CA THR A 95 7.46 -10.28 -3.16
C THR A 95 6.53 -10.94 -4.16
N SER A 96 6.27 -12.24 -3.94
CA SER A 96 5.38 -13.02 -4.79
C SER A 96 4.07 -13.34 -4.07
N PHE A 97 2.95 -13.10 -4.74
CA PHE A 97 1.61 -13.38 -4.24
C PHE A 97 0.77 -14.12 -5.29
N ARG A 98 -0.13 -15.00 -4.82
CA ARG A 98 -1.18 -15.53 -5.70
C ARG A 98 -2.24 -14.46 -6.00
N ALA A 99 -2.67 -13.74 -4.97
CA ALA A 99 -3.58 -12.60 -5.03
C ALA A 99 -3.11 -11.53 -4.04
N LEU A 100 -3.47 -10.26 -4.23
CA LEU A 100 -3.04 -9.22 -3.29
C LEU A 100 -3.75 -9.34 -1.94
N THR A 101 -4.99 -9.82 -1.92
CA THR A 101 -5.81 -9.98 -0.71
C THR A 101 -6.72 -11.21 -0.80
N ASP A 102 -7.27 -11.64 0.34
CA ASP A 102 -8.17 -12.79 0.49
C ASP A 102 -9.66 -12.45 0.37
N THR A 103 -10.01 -11.17 0.30
CA THR A 103 -11.37 -10.66 0.15
C THR A 103 -11.50 -9.71 -1.05
N ASP A 104 -12.61 -8.97 -1.16
CA ASP A 104 -12.82 -7.93 -2.17
C ASP A 104 -12.35 -6.54 -1.70
N VAL A 105 -11.60 -6.47 -0.60
CA VAL A 105 -11.06 -5.25 0.02
C VAL A 105 -9.63 -5.53 0.52
N ALA A 106 -8.66 -4.77 0.02
CA ALA A 106 -7.30 -4.81 0.53
C ALA A 106 -7.10 -3.78 1.66
N PHE A 107 -6.19 -4.11 2.58
CA PHE A 107 -5.62 -3.19 3.56
C PHE A 107 -6.65 -2.52 4.51
N GLU A 108 -7.57 -3.29 5.06
CA GLU A 108 -8.54 -2.82 6.04
C GLU A 108 -7.85 -2.17 7.25
N GLY A 109 -8.44 -1.08 7.74
CA GLY A 109 -7.91 -0.22 8.81
C GLY A 109 -7.08 0.98 8.33
N LEU A 110 -6.62 0.97 7.06
CA LEU A 110 -5.82 2.05 6.49
C LEU A 110 -6.62 3.04 5.64
N GLU A 111 -7.95 2.97 5.65
CA GLU A 111 -8.85 3.70 4.76
C GLU A 111 -8.63 5.22 4.77
N ASN A 112 -8.23 5.76 5.92
CA ASN A 112 -8.00 7.19 6.13
C ASN A 112 -6.54 7.51 6.49
N HIS A 113 -5.61 6.59 6.24
CA HIS A 113 -4.22 6.72 6.64
C HIS A 113 -3.23 6.48 5.50
N LEU A 114 -3.47 5.48 4.64
CA LEU A 114 -2.52 5.15 3.57
C LEU A 114 -2.57 6.20 2.47
N GLU A 115 -1.43 6.83 2.20
CA GLU A 115 -1.24 7.89 1.21
C GLU A 115 -0.39 7.43 0.03
N ILE A 116 0.56 6.52 0.29
CA ILE A 116 1.55 6.04 -0.67
C ILE A 116 1.55 4.51 -0.67
N LEU A 117 1.29 3.92 -1.84
CA LEU A 117 1.43 2.48 -2.10
C LEU A 117 2.49 2.28 -3.17
N LEU A 118 3.59 1.61 -2.80
CA LEU A 118 4.70 1.30 -3.69
C LEU A 118 4.84 -0.22 -3.81
N MET A 119 4.81 -0.74 -5.03
CA MET A 119 5.05 -2.15 -5.31
C MET A 119 6.17 -2.26 -6.35
N THR A 120 7.28 -2.90 -6.01
CA THR A 120 8.45 -3.04 -6.90
C THR A 120 8.87 -4.48 -7.06
N SER A 121 9.10 -4.92 -8.30
CA SER A 121 9.56 -6.30 -8.61
C SER A 121 8.66 -7.36 -7.96
N CYS A 122 7.35 -7.14 -8.01
CA CYS A 122 6.35 -8.03 -7.41
C CYS A 122 5.75 -8.95 -8.48
N THR A 123 5.52 -10.21 -8.13
CA THR A 123 4.84 -11.15 -9.03
C THR A 123 3.44 -11.45 -8.49
N LEU A 124 2.42 -11.10 -9.28
CA LEU A 124 1.03 -11.46 -9.02
C LEU A 124 0.59 -12.56 -9.99
N MET A 125 0.12 -13.70 -9.48
CA MET A 125 -0.31 -14.80 -10.35
C MET A 125 -1.66 -14.54 -11.02
N ASN A 126 -2.55 -13.83 -10.32
CA ASN A 126 -3.82 -13.39 -10.86
C ASN A 126 -3.68 -12.03 -11.56
N GLU A 127 -4.68 -11.67 -12.37
CA GLU A 127 -4.78 -10.32 -12.93
C GLU A 127 -4.97 -9.27 -11.83
N TRP A 128 -4.58 -8.03 -12.15
CA TRP A 128 -4.78 -6.89 -11.27
C TRP A 128 -6.25 -6.51 -11.19
N ASP A 129 -6.77 -6.47 -9.97
CA ASP A 129 -8.11 -5.95 -9.67
C ASP A 129 -7.98 -4.67 -8.84
N TRP A 130 -8.16 -3.52 -9.49
CA TRP A 130 -8.04 -2.22 -8.82
C TRP A 130 -9.17 -1.97 -7.81
N THR A 131 -10.30 -2.68 -7.90
CA THR A 131 -11.46 -2.46 -7.02
C THR A 131 -11.18 -2.81 -5.57
N ILE A 132 -10.18 -3.65 -5.30
CA ILE A 132 -9.78 -4.02 -3.94
C ILE A 132 -9.30 -2.81 -3.13
N PHE A 133 -8.84 -1.75 -3.79
CA PHE A 133 -8.37 -0.54 -3.13
C PHE A 133 -9.50 0.44 -2.76
N LYS A 134 -10.76 0.18 -3.16
CA LYS A 134 -11.90 1.13 -3.11
C LYS A 134 -12.10 1.92 -1.80
N ASN A 135 -11.60 1.43 -0.67
CA ASN A 135 -11.73 2.08 0.63
C ASN A 135 -10.56 3.03 0.99
N LEU A 136 -9.48 3.10 0.21
CA LEU A 136 -8.27 3.90 0.49
C LEU A 136 -8.46 5.38 0.12
N LYS A 137 -9.23 6.11 0.92
CA LYS A 137 -9.66 7.50 0.65
C LYS A 137 -8.54 8.54 0.67
N LYS A 138 -7.35 8.18 1.14
CA LYS A 138 -6.20 9.07 1.27
C LYS A 138 -5.08 8.76 0.29
N LEU A 139 -5.23 7.74 -0.55
CA LEU A 139 -4.21 7.35 -1.51
C LEU A 139 -3.99 8.49 -2.53
N THR A 140 -2.77 8.99 -2.61
CA THR A 140 -2.36 10.08 -3.51
C THR A 140 -1.22 9.68 -4.43
N ARG A 141 -0.49 8.61 -4.09
CA ARG A 141 0.64 8.08 -4.87
C ARG A 141 0.51 6.57 -4.99
N LEU A 142 0.54 6.10 -6.23
CA LEU A 142 0.45 4.69 -6.57
C LEU A 142 1.56 4.34 -7.55
N GLU A 143 2.44 3.43 -7.14
CA GLU A 143 3.52 2.93 -7.97
C GLU A 143 3.50 1.42 -8.04
N ILE A 144 3.54 0.89 -9.26
CA ILE A 144 3.74 -0.53 -9.54
C ILE A 144 4.83 -0.63 -10.59
N VAL A 145 6.06 -0.88 -10.15
CA VAL A 145 7.24 -0.94 -11.01
C VAL A 145 7.68 -2.39 -11.14
N ASP A 146 7.88 -2.89 -12.36
CA ASP A 146 8.29 -4.29 -12.58
C ASP A 146 7.31 -5.28 -11.90
N GLY A 147 6.01 -5.05 -12.12
CA GLY A 147 4.89 -5.79 -11.52
C GLY A 147 4.11 -6.67 -12.49
N ASN A 148 4.64 -6.86 -13.71
CA ASN A 148 4.01 -7.59 -14.80
C ASN A 148 2.59 -7.09 -15.16
N LEU A 149 2.32 -5.79 -15.06
CA LEU A 149 1.10 -5.18 -15.58
C LEU A 149 1.07 -5.30 -17.11
N GLY A 150 0.09 -6.02 -17.68
CA GLY A 150 -0.03 -6.22 -19.13
C GLY A 150 -0.95 -5.22 -19.85
N SER A 151 -1.94 -4.69 -19.13
CA SER A 151 -2.85 -3.66 -19.65
C SER A 151 -3.35 -2.78 -18.52
N ILE A 152 -3.84 -1.59 -18.88
CA ILE A 152 -4.48 -0.66 -17.95
C ILE A 152 -5.95 -0.54 -18.34
N GLU A 153 -6.83 -1.05 -17.48
CA GLU A 153 -8.28 -0.90 -17.65
C GLU A 153 -8.76 0.52 -17.32
N ASP A 154 -10.08 0.72 -17.37
CA ASP A 154 -10.68 1.95 -16.87
C ASP A 154 -10.53 2.05 -15.35
N LEU A 155 -9.71 3.01 -14.89
CA LEU A 155 -9.48 3.23 -13.45
C LEU A 155 -10.59 4.08 -12.79
N ASP A 156 -11.72 4.31 -13.47
CA ASP A 156 -12.90 4.95 -12.89
C ASP A 156 -13.37 4.29 -11.58
N LYS A 157 -13.14 2.99 -11.44
CA LYS A 157 -13.43 2.21 -10.21
C LYS A 157 -12.70 2.74 -8.98
N ILE A 158 -11.57 3.42 -9.18
CA ILE A 158 -10.75 4.06 -8.15
C ILE A 158 -10.69 5.58 -8.29
N SER A 159 -11.61 6.17 -9.07
CA SER A 159 -11.73 7.64 -9.28
C SER A 159 -12.00 8.44 -7.99
N ALA A 160 -12.43 7.77 -6.92
CA ALA A 160 -12.56 8.40 -5.61
C ALA A 160 -11.23 8.82 -4.99
N PHE A 161 -10.10 8.30 -5.50
CA PHE A 161 -8.77 8.66 -5.02
C PHE A 161 -8.30 9.95 -5.69
N ASP A 162 -7.70 10.82 -4.90
CA ASP A 162 -7.11 12.06 -5.39
C ASP A 162 -5.64 11.81 -5.79
N LEU A 163 -5.43 10.91 -6.76
CA LEU A 163 -4.10 10.53 -7.20
C LEU A 163 -3.39 11.72 -7.88
N SER A 164 -2.25 12.07 -7.32
CA SER A 164 -1.33 13.10 -7.81
C SER A 164 -0.11 12.52 -8.52
N PHE A 165 0.20 11.24 -8.26
CA PHE A 165 1.39 10.57 -8.78
C PHE A 165 1.06 9.12 -9.12
N ILE A 166 1.25 8.76 -10.38
CA ILE A 166 1.10 7.39 -10.88
C ILE A 166 2.40 7.00 -11.60
N ARG A 167 2.93 5.83 -11.24
CA ARG A 167 4.09 5.25 -11.92
C ARG A 167 3.89 3.76 -12.15
N PHE A 168 3.81 3.37 -13.42
CA PHE A 168 3.71 1.98 -13.85
C PHE A 168 4.87 1.59 -14.76
N ASP A 169 6.07 2.00 -14.38
CA ASP A 169 7.29 1.77 -15.18
C ASP A 169 7.69 0.29 -15.24
N LYS A 170 8.43 -0.08 -16.29
CA LYS A 170 9.05 -1.41 -16.45
C LYS A 170 8.05 -2.56 -16.36
N ASN A 171 6.84 -2.35 -16.84
CA ASN A 171 5.84 -3.40 -16.95
C ASN A 171 5.80 -3.93 -18.39
N SER A 172 4.72 -4.62 -18.75
CA SER A 172 4.50 -5.13 -20.11
C SER A 172 3.20 -4.55 -20.68
N ILE A 173 2.91 -3.29 -20.35
CA ILE A 173 1.67 -2.63 -20.76
C ILE A 173 1.68 -2.44 -22.28
N THR A 174 0.74 -3.06 -22.98
CA THR A 174 0.51 -2.86 -24.42
C THR A 174 -0.73 -2.01 -24.68
N ASP A 175 -1.76 -2.20 -23.87
CA ASP A 175 -3.08 -1.60 -24.06
C ASP A 175 -3.46 -0.71 -22.87
N ILE A 176 -3.95 0.50 -23.18
CA ILE A 176 -4.45 1.46 -22.20
C ILE A 176 -5.88 1.79 -22.56
N HIS A 177 -6.79 1.69 -21.61
CA HIS A 177 -8.18 2.07 -21.81
C HIS A 177 -8.29 3.55 -22.20
N PRO A 178 -9.17 3.95 -23.16
CA PRO A 178 -9.26 5.32 -23.65
C PRO A 178 -9.55 6.40 -22.61
N ASN A 179 -10.01 6.02 -21.41
CA ASN A 179 -10.30 6.94 -20.29
C ASN A 179 -9.49 6.61 -19.02
N ALA A 180 -8.48 5.73 -19.11
CA ALA A 180 -7.79 5.15 -17.96
C ALA A 180 -7.39 6.15 -16.85
N PHE A 181 -6.96 7.36 -17.20
CA PHE A 181 -6.55 8.39 -16.24
C PHE A 181 -7.40 9.67 -16.31
N ALA A 182 -8.51 9.67 -17.05
CA ALA A 182 -9.27 10.88 -17.35
C ALA A 182 -9.86 11.57 -16.09
N HIS A 183 -10.09 10.80 -15.03
CA HIS A 183 -10.66 11.25 -13.77
C HIS A 183 -9.66 11.91 -12.82
N PHE A 184 -8.36 11.59 -12.90
CA PHE A 184 -7.36 12.06 -11.94
C PHE A 184 -6.93 13.50 -12.26
N LYS A 185 -7.81 14.48 -12.01
CA LYS A 185 -7.60 15.89 -12.38
C LYS A 185 -6.38 16.54 -11.70
N ASN A 186 -5.96 16.00 -10.56
CA ASN A 186 -4.82 16.48 -9.79
C ASN A 186 -3.51 15.73 -10.08
N ILE A 187 -3.50 14.85 -11.09
CA ILE A 187 -2.29 14.12 -11.47
C ILE A 187 -1.21 15.10 -11.95
N THR A 188 -0.05 15.02 -11.33
CA THR A 188 1.14 15.83 -11.63
C THR A 188 2.21 15.02 -12.35
N VAL A 189 2.32 13.74 -12.01
CA VAL A 189 3.26 12.79 -12.62
C VAL A 189 2.49 11.56 -13.07
N LEU A 190 2.63 11.23 -14.35
CA LEU A 190 2.19 9.97 -14.94
C LEU A 190 3.36 9.36 -15.69
N SER A 191 3.97 8.32 -15.13
CA SER A 191 5.08 7.62 -15.75
C SER A 191 4.65 6.20 -16.12
N LEU A 192 4.77 5.87 -17.40
CA LEU A 192 4.54 4.56 -18.00
C LEU A 192 5.81 4.12 -18.74
N ALA A 193 6.97 4.56 -18.26
CA ALA A 193 8.26 4.35 -18.91
C ALA A 193 8.59 2.86 -19.02
N GLU A 194 9.39 2.49 -20.02
CA GLU A 194 9.85 1.11 -20.22
C GLU A 194 8.69 0.08 -20.32
N ASN A 195 7.62 0.44 -21.06
CA ASN A 195 6.51 -0.46 -21.41
C ASN A 195 6.49 -0.76 -22.92
N ALA A 196 5.48 -1.49 -23.39
CA ALA A 196 5.27 -1.85 -24.80
C ALA A 196 4.11 -1.05 -25.44
N ILE A 197 3.93 0.20 -25.03
CA ILE A 197 2.84 1.08 -25.48
C ILE A 197 3.15 1.61 -26.89
N GLU A 198 2.27 1.32 -27.85
CA GLU A 198 2.41 1.81 -29.23
C GLU A 198 1.71 3.15 -29.47
N GLU A 199 0.54 3.35 -28.85
CA GLU A 199 -0.30 4.51 -29.07
C GLU A 199 -0.85 5.08 -27.75
N VAL A 200 -0.99 6.41 -27.71
CA VAL A 200 -1.61 7.13 -26.60
C VAL A 200 -2.66 8.09 -27.17
N MET A 201 -3.85 8.08 -26.58
CA MET A 201 -4.95 8.99 -26.94
C MET A 201 -5.09 10.11 -25.92
N ARG A 202 -5.44 11.32 -26.39
CA ARG A 202 -5.66 12.48 -25.52
C ARG A 202 -6.73 12.24 -24.46
N SER A 203 -7.75 11.42 -24.77
CA SER A 203 -8.84 11.07 -23.85
C SER A 203 -8.38 10.25 -22.64
N MET A 204 -7.23 9.57 -22.74
CA MET A 204 -6.67 8.78 -21.64
C MET A 204 -6.27 9.68 -20.47
N LEU A 205 -5.99 10.95 -20.74
CA LEU A 205 -5.52 11.94 -19.78
C LEU A 205 -6.66 12.88 -19.34
N PRO A 206 -6.55 13.50 -18.15
CA PRO A 206 -7.51 14.51 -17.71
C PRO A 206 -7.77 15.61 -18.74
N ASP A 207 -9.01 16.02 -18.92
CA ASP A 207 -9.37 17.19 -19.72
C ASP A 207 -10.05 18.28 -18.86
N PRO A 208 -9.47 19.50 -18.74
CA PRO A 208 -8.08 19.84 -19.07
C PRO A 208 -7.08 19.17 -18.11
N ALA A 209 -5.85 18.90 -18.56
CA ALA A 209 -4.75 18.36 -17.74
C ALA A 209 -3.94 19.51 -17.11
N LEU A 210 -4.54 20.28 -16.21
CA LEU A 210 -3.95 21.52 -15.68
C LEU A 210 -2.73 21.28 -14.79
N GLU A 211 -2.73 20.18 -14.03
CA GLU A 211 -1.70 19.88 -13.02
C GLU A 211 -0.58 18.96 -13.55
N LEU A 212 -0.78 18.34 -14.72
CA LEU A 212 0.15 17.34 -15.29
C LEU A 212 1.45 18.03 -15.74
N LYS A 213 2.55 17.71 -15.07
CA LYS A 213 3.88 18.29 -15.30
C LYS A 213 4.79 17.31 -16.02
N ASP A 214 4.78 16.06 -15.58
CA ASP A 214 5.64 15.01 -16.09
C ASP A 214 4.79 13.87 -16.64
N PHE A 215 4.88 13.66 -17.95
CA PHE A 215 4.24 12.54 -18.64
C PHE A 215 5.29 11.78 -19.45
N ASP A 216 5.57 10.55 -19.04
CA ASP A 216 6.57 9.70 -19.69
C ASP A 216 5.97 8.36 -20.10
N ILE A 217 6.31 7.90 -21.30
CA ILE A 217 5.90 6.61 -21.88
C ILE A 217 7.09 5.86 -22.51
N ARG A 218 8.31 6.40 -22.39
CA ARG A 218 9.50 5.94 -23.11
C ARG A 218 10.30 4.89 -22.36
#